data_AF-A0A3B0B4V1-F1
#
_entry.id   AF-A0A3B0B4V1-F1
#
_cell.length_a   1.000
_cell.length_b   1.000
_cell.length_c   1.000
_cell.angle_alpha   90.00
_cell.angle_beta   90.00
_cell.angle_gamma   90.00
#
_symmetry.space_group_name_H-M   'P 1'
#
loop_
_entity.id
_entity.type
_entity.pdbx_description
1 polymer ?
#
loop_
_entity_poly.entity_id
_entity_poly.type
_entity_poly.pdbx_seq_one_letter_code
_entity_poly.pdbx_strand_id
1 'polypeptide(L)'
;MSSNAVFGAGSLTAGAIIPAAGRDLMIRNAGLPPGATDVAHDGWLTPELPVLIRSDARILPLAWWGDPQSGYNPYAEPGQISAFASRLQGAGLHRAGPWTLLDLTADRRDSIGSYAAALQNSGATRVDAWVYPEGVGLALVWAGDEDAGDGSLAVHVVPPSWVSERAAAGSVDDIDVSWSWADVIALHQSRS
;
A
#
# COMPACT_ATOMS: atom_id res chain seq x y z
N MET A 1 8.29 -15.81 -11.06
CA MET A 1 6.89 -15.71 -11.51
C MET A 1 6.81 -14.68 -12.62
N SER A 2 6.08 -14.92 -13.70
CA SER A 2 5.90 -13.92 -14.78
C SER A 2 4.91 -12.84 -14.36
N SER A 3 5.02 -11.63 -14.94
CA SER A 3 4.09 -10.51 -14.72
C SER A 3 2.63 -10.92 -14.91
N ASN A 4 2.34 -11.70 -15.97
CA ASN A 4 0.99 -12.20 -16.26
C ASN A 4 0.42 -13.12 -15.19
N ALA A 5 1.25 -13.83 -14.43
CA ALA A 5 0.78 -14.68 -13.33
C ALA A 5 0.40 -13.85 -12.09
N VAL A 6 1.08 -12.73 -11.86
CA VAL A 6 0.84 -11.84 -10.71
C VAL A 6 -0.34 -10.89 -10.97
N PHE A 7 -0.45 -10.36 -12.19
CA PHE A 7 -1.41 -9.32 -12.54
C PHE A 7 -2.48 -9.78 -13.55
N GLY A 8 -2.57 -11.10 -13.76
CA GLY A 8 -3.64 -11.71 -14.53
C GLY A 8 -4.88 -11.99 -13.68
N ALA A 9 -6.02 -12.29 -14.33
CA ALA A 9 -7.30 -12.54 -13.67
C ALA A 9 -7.24 -13.63 -12.57
N GLY A 10 -6.41 -14.66 -12.76
CA GLY A 10 -6.24 -15.74 -11.78
C GLY A 10 -5.65 -15.28 -10.43
N SER A 11 -5.04 -14.09 -10.37
CA SER A 11 -4.53 -13.53 -9.11
C SER A 11 -5.62 -13.06 -8.16
N LEU A 12 -6.84 -12.77 -8.65
CA LEU A 12 -7.96 -12.41 -7.77
C LEU A 12 -8.32 -13.56 -6.84
N THR A 13 -8.30 -14.78 -7.35
CA THR A 13 -8.66 -15.96 -6.58
C THR A 13 -7.46 -16.57 -5.87
N ALA A 14 -6.32 -16.69 -6.55
CA ALA A 14 -5.15 -17.37 -5.97
C ALA A 14 -4.32 -16.48 -5.04
N GLY A 15 -4.53 -15.16 -5.06
CA GLY A 15 -3.68 -14.20 -4.37
C GLY A 15 -2.47 -13.81 -5.21
N ALA A 16 -1.85 -12.70 -4.83
CA ALA A 16 -0.66 -12.17 -5.48
C ALA A 16 0.22 -11.38 -4.53
N ILE A 17 1.51 -11.39 -4.85
CA ILE A 17 2.49 -10.44 -4.35
C ILE A 17 3.22 -9.89 -5.56
N ILE A 18 3.57 -8.59 -5.53
CA ILE A 18 4.34 -7.98 -6.63
C ILE A 18 5.62 -8.80 -6.93
N PRO A 19 6.11 -8.82 -8.18
CA PRO A 19 7.26 -9.62 -8.56
C PRO A 19 8.54 -9.25 -7.79
N ALA A 20 9.54 -10.14 -7.84
CA ALA A 20 10.73 -10.04 -7.02
C ALA A 20 11.54 -8.75 -7.22
N ALA A 21 11.68 -8.24 -8.45
CA ALA A 21 12.45 -7.01 -8.67
C ALA A 21 11.68 -5.79 -8.13
N GLY A 22 10.36 -5.78 -8.21
CA GLY A 22 9.48 -4.81 -7.53
C GLY A 22 9.66 -4.82 -6.00
N ARG A 23 9.66 -6.02 -5.38
CA ARG A 23 9.93 -6.16 -3.93
C ARG A 23 11.33 -5.66 -3.55
N ASP A 24 12.34 -6.04 -4.33
CA ASP A 24 13.71 -5.58 -4.11
C ASP A 24 13.85 -4.07 -4.27
N LEU A 25 13.15 -3.47 -5.23
CA LEU A 25 13.12 -2.01 -5.42
C LEU A 25 12.55 -1.28 -4.21
N MET A 26 11.44 -1.78 -3.66
CA MET A 26 10.83 -1.21 -2.46
C MET A 26 11.76 -1.29 -1.26
N ILE A 27 12.49 -2.39 -1.09
CA ILE A 27 13.41 -2.58 0.05
C ILE A 27 14.70 -1.76 -0.14
N ARG A 28 15.30 -1.77 -1.33
CA ARG A 28 16.57 -1.08 -1.61
C ARG A 28 16.45 0.44 -1.52
N ASN A 29 15.33 1.00 -1.98
CA ASN A 29 15.06 2.43 -1.84
C ASN A 29 14.38 2.78 -0.51
N ALA A 30 14.55 1.89 0.46
CA ALA A 30 14.10 2.08 1.81
C ALA A 30 12.61 2.48 1.93
N GLY A 31 11.75 1.89 1.10
CA GLY A 31 10.29 2.05 1.11
C GLY A 31 9.73 2.96 0.01
N LEU A 32 10.54 3.76 -0.68
CA LEU A 32 10.06 4.69 -1.70
C LEU A 32 10.81 4.53 -3.04
N PRO A 33 10.20 3.94 -4.07
CA PRO A 33 10.86 3.76 -5.36
C PRO A 33 10.95 5.09 -6.13
N PRO A 34 11.92 5.25 -7.04
CA PRO A 34 12.05 6.45 -7.86
C PRO A 34 10.75 6.79 -8.61
N GLY A 35 10.39 8.07 -8.62
CA GLY A 35 9.18 8.58 -9.29
C GLY A 35 7.87 8.41 -8.52
N ALA A 36 7.87 7.76 -7.35
CA ALA A 36 6.66 7.57 -6.54
C ALA A 36 6.01 8.88 -6.04
N THR A 37 6.79 9.94 -5.90
CA THR A 37 6.29 11.27 -5.49
C THR A 37 5.71 12.07 -6.64
N ASP A 38 6.21 11.84 -7.86
CA ASP A 38 5.99 12.71 -9.01
C ASP A 38 4.89 12.19 -9.95
N VAL A 39 4.50 10.92 -9.80
CA VAL A 39 3.43 10.32 -10.59
C VAL A 39 2.08 10.96 -10.28
N ALA A 40 1.35 11.30 -11.36
CA ALA A 40 0.08 12.03 -11.30
C ALA A 40 -1.13 11.24 -11.84
N HIS A 41 -0.90 10.07 -12.45
CA HIS A 41 -1.93 9.23 -13.02
C HIS A 41 -1.69 7.76 -12.70
N ASP A 42 -2.78 6.97 -12.65
CA ASP A 42 -2.72 5.52 -12.53
C ASP A 42 -1.79 4.95 -13.60
N GLY A 43 -0.91 4.04 -13.19
CA GLY A 43 0.13 3.54 -14.05
C GLY A 43 1.10 2.68 -13.31
N TRP A 44 2.36 2.72 -13.72
CA TRP A 44 3.37 1.93 -13.06
C TRP A 44 4.70 2.65 -13.04
N LEU A 45 5.35 2.58 -11.89
CA LEU A 45 6.67 3.16 -11.70
C LEU A 45 7.75 2.31 -12.39
N THR A 46 7.52 1.00 -12.44
CA THR A 46 8.34 0.04 -13.18
C THR A 46 7.43 -1.02 -13.82
N PRO A 47 7.95 -1.93 -14.67
CA PRO A 47 7.15 -3.05 -15.16
C PRO A 47 6.51 -3.92 -14.06
N GLU A 48 7.01 -3.86 -12.82
CA GLU A 48 6.62 -4.76 -11.73
C GLU A 48 5.94 -4.04 -10.55
N LEU A 49 5.79 -2.71 -10.61
CA LEU A 49 5.25 -1.93 -9.51
C LEU A 49 4.12 -1.00 -9.96
N PRO A 50 2.86 -1.40 -9.77
CA PRO A 50 1.71 -0.57 -10.09
C PRO A 50 1.62 0.60 -9.11
N VAL A 51 1.01 1.70 -9.58
CA VAL A 51 0.65 2.84 -8.75
C VAL A 51 -0.75 3.32 -9.14
N LEU A 52 -1.58 3.55 -8.12
CA LEU A 52 -2.93 4.08 -8.24
C LEU A 52 -2.97 5.44 -7.54
N ILE A 53 -3.63 6.41 -8.14
CA ILE A 53 -3.77 7.77 -7.64
C ILE A 53 -5.19 7.93 -7.13
N ARG A 54 -5.33 8.24 -5.85
CA ARG A 54 -6.61 8.49 -5.18
C ARG A 54 -6.46 9.73 -4.30
N SER A 55 -7.19 10.79 -4.62
CA SER A 55 -6.95 12.14 -4.06
C SER A 55 -5.45 12.50 -4.11
N ASP A 56 -4.84 12.92 -2.99
CA ASP A 56 -3.40 13.22 -2.91
C ASP A 56 -2.53 11.97 -2.63
N ALA A 57 -3.12 10.80 -2.44
CA ALA A 57 -2.42 9.56 -2.17
C ALA A 57 -1.93 8.89 -3.47
N ARG A 58 -0.65 8.49 -3.47
CA ARG A 58 -0.12 7.52 -4.43
C ARG A 58 -0.06 6.17 -3.73
N ILE A 59 -0.95 5.27 -4.13
CA ILE A 59 -1.10 3.94 -3.56
C ILE A 59 -0.26 2.98 -4.41
N LEU A 60 0.62 2.24 -3.75
CA LEU A 60 1.43 1.17 -4.34
C LEU A 60 0.86 -0.16 -3.83
N PRO A 61 -0.06 -0.80 -4.56
CA PRO A 61 -0.52 -2.16 -4.24
C PRO A 61 0.65 -3.14 -4.24
N LEU A 62 0.83 -3.85 -3.13
CA LEU A 62 1.97 -4.74 -2.94
C LEU A 62 1.57 -6.21 -2.91
N ALA A 63 0.44 -6.51 -2.27
CA ALA A 63 -0.05 -7.88 -2.16
C ALA A 63 -1.57 -7.97 -1.92
N TRP A 64 -2.11 -9.13 -2.27
CA TRP A 64 -3.49 -9.56 -2.12
C TRP A 64 -3.50 -11.04 -1.73
N TRP A 65 -4.26 -11.41 -0.71
CA TRP A 65 -4.26 -12.78 -0.19
C TRP A 65 -4.97 -13.77 -1.11
N GLY A 66 -5.96 -13.29 -1.86
CA GLY A 66 -6.80 -14.17 -2.66
C GLY A 66 -7.86 -14.87 -1.84
N ASP A 67 -8.87 -15.37 -2.53
CA ASP A 67 -9.90 -16.19 -1.90
C ASP A 67 -9.31 -17.58 -1.53
N PRO A 68 -9.19 -17.90 -0.23
CA PRO A 68 -8.56 -19.13 0.26
C PRO A 68 -9.29 -20.41 -0.21
N GLN A 69 -10.52 -20.29 -0.70
CA GLN A 69 -11.31 -21.42 -1.23
C GLN A 69 -11.18 -21.58 -2.76
N SER A 70 -10.69 -20.57 -3.48
CA SER A 70 -10.79 -20.50 -4.94
C SER A 70 -9.46 -20.60 -5.69
N GLY A 71 -8.33 -20.67 -4.99
CA GLY A 71 -7.03 -20.84 -5.60
C GLY A 71 -5.91 -20.92 -4.57
N TYR A 72 -4.73 -21.33 -5.02
CA TYR A 72 -3.55 -21.37 -4.16
C TYR A 72 -2.35 -20.81 -4.89
N ASN A 73 -1.72 -19.79 -4.30
CA ASN A 73 -0.45 -19.25 -4.76
C ASN A 73 0.60 -19.38 -3.64
N PRO A 74 1.57 -20.29 -3.76
CA PRO A 74 2.60 -20.49 -2.74
C PRO A 74 3.51 -19.27 -2.54
N TYR A 75 3.46 -18.28 -3.44
CA TYR A 75 4.25 -17.06 -3.34
C TYR A 75 3.50 -15.91 -2.69
N ALA A 76 2.18 -16.03 -2.49
CA ALA A 76 1.33 -15.03 -1.86
C ALA A 76 0.74 -15.54 -0.53
N GLU A 77 1.34 -16.57 0.08
CA GLU A 77 0.93 -17.02 1.40
C GLU A 77 1.06 -15.90 2.45
N PRO A 78 0.21 -15.89 3.48
CA PRO A 78 0.27 -14.87 4.53
C PRO A 78 1.65 -14.68 5.16
N GLY A 79 2.38 -15.79 5.38
CA GLY A 79 3.74 -15.75 5.91
C GLY A 79 4.74 -15.07 4.97
N GLN A 80 4.59 -15.22 3.65
CA GLN A 80 5.44 -14.56 2.67
C GLN A 80 5.17 -13.05 2.62
N ILE A 81 3.90 -12.66 2.68
CA ILE A 81 3.53 -11.24 2.65
C ILE A 81 3.91 -10.57 3.98
N SER A 82 3.72 -11.24 5.11
CA SER A 82 4.19 -10.76 6.42
C SER A 82 5.71 -10.60 6.48
N ALA A 83 6.47 -11.55 5.93
CA ALA A 83 7.91 -11.41 5.80
C ALA A 83 8.31 -10.23 4.91
N PHE A 84 7.57 -9.98 3.83
CA PHE A 84 7.82 -8.82 2.97
C PHE A 84 7.51 -7.51 3.70
N ALA A 85 6.36 -7.39 4.36
CA ALA A 85 5.98 -6.23 5.15
C ALA A 85 7.00 -5.92 6.26
N SER A 86 7.51 -6.95 6.93
CA SER A 86 8.55 -6.82 7.96
C SER A 86 9.84 -6.24 7.40
N ARG A 87 10.22 -6.63 6.17
CA ARG A 87 11.38 -6.05 5.47
C ARG A 87 11.14 -4.59 5.08
N LEU A 88 9.91 -4.23 4.68
CA LEU A 88 9.55 -2.84 4.40
C LEU A 88 9.61 -1.97 5.66
N GLN A 89 9.08 -2.47 6.78
CA GLN A 89 9.19 -1.80 8.09
C GLN A 89 10.65 -1.59 8.48
N GLY A 90 11.51 -2.61 8.31
CA GLY A 90 12.95 -2.49 8.56
C GLY A 90 13.62 -1.44 7.66
N ALA A 91 13.20 -1.35 6.40
CA ALA A 91 13.71 -0.36 5.45
C ALA A 91 13.27 1.06 5.85
N GLY A 92 12.00 1.24 6.23
CA GLY A 92 11.47 2.50 6.76
C GLY A 92 12.16 2.92 8.05
N LEU A 93 12.38 1.98 8.98
CA LEU A 93 13.14 2.20 10.22
C LEU A 93 14.54 2.72 9.93
N HIS A 94 15.25 2.11 8.98
CA HIS A 94 16.58 2.55 8.57
C HIS A 94 16.57 3.95 7.93
N ARG A 95 15.53 4.29 7.16
CA ARG A 95 15.45 5.56 6.42
C ARG A 95 15.01 6.75 7.27
N ALA A 96 13.94 6.57 8.04
CA ALA A 96 13.19 7.64 8.67
C ALA A 96 13.13 7.49 10.21
N GLY A 97 13.74 6.45 10.76
CA GLY A 97 13.69 6.14 12.19
C GLY A 97 12.40 5.41 12.58
N PRO A 98 12.09 5.35 13.89
CA PRO A 98 10.92 4.62 14.40
C PRO A 98 9.63 5.07 13.71
N TRP A 99 8.81 4.10 13.31
CA TRP A 99 7.48 4.39 12.78
C TRP A 99 6.51 4.74 13.90
N THR A 100 5.42 5.40 13.52
CA THR A 100 4.26 5.62 14.38
C THR A 100 3.15 4.69 13.91
N LEU A 101 2.53 3.97 14.85
CA LEU A 101 1.28 3.27 14.57
C LEU A 101 0.17 4.33 14.52
N LEU A 102 -0.49 4.46 13.37
CA LEU A 102 -1.59 5.39 13.22
C LEU A 102 -2.85 4.77 13.85
N ASP A 103 -3.34 5.37 14.94
CA ASP A 103 -4.58 4.92 15.58
C ASP A 103 -5.76 5.28 14.71
N LEU A 104 -6.30 4.27 14.02
CA LEU A 104 -7.44 4.43 13.13
C LEU A 104 -8.70 4.85 13.89
N THR A 105 -8.84 4.46 15.16
CA THR A 105 -10.05 4.65 15.97
C THR A 105 -10.05 5.93 16.81
N ALA A 106 -8.96 6.70 16.77
CA ALA A 106 -8.84 7.94 17.53
C ALA A 106 -9.84 9.00 17.02
N ASP A 107 -10.59 9.60 17.94
CA ASP A 107 -11.42 10.77 17.62
C ASP A 107 -10.53 12.01 17.42
N ARG A 108 -10.23 12.32 16.16
CA ARG A 108 -9.40 13.45 15.73
C ARG A 108 -10.14 14.29 14.70
N ARG A 109 -9.99 15.62 14.79
CA ARG A 109 -10.61 16.60 13.88
C ARG A 109 -9.59 17.34 13.03
N ASP A 110 -8.46 16.70 12.77
CA ASP A 110 -7.36 17.20 11.95
C ASP A 110 -7.18 16.33 10.69
N SER A 111 -6.20 16.68 9.86
CA SER A 111 -5.88 15.93 8.64
C SER A 111 -5.56 14.45 8.89
N ILE A 112 -5.02 14.11 10.07
CA ILE A 112 -4.75 12.72 10.46
C ILE A 112 -6.06 11.98 10.70
N GLY A 113 -7.00 12.60 11.41
CA GLY A 113 -8.35 12.07 11.61
C GLY A 113 -9.10 11.83 10.30
N SER A 114 -9.05 12.79 9.37
CA SER A 114 -9.63 12.63 8.03
C SER A 114 -9.04 11.43 7.28
N TYR A 115 -7.70 11.28 7.30
CA TYR A 115 -7.03 10.17 6.63
C TYR A 115 -7.32 8.82 7.31
N ALA A 116 -7.34 8.77 8.65
CA ALA A 116 -7.69 7.59 9.42
C ALA A 116 -9.11 7.10 9.11
N ALA A 117 -10.07 8.01 9.04
CA ALA A 117 -11.46 7.70 8.68
C ALA A 117 -11.56 7.15 7.25
N ALA A 118 -10.85 7.75 6.29
CA ALA A 118 -10.82 7.26 4.91
C ALA A 118 -10.22 5.85 4.82
N LEU A 119 -9.13 5.58 5.55
CA LEU A 119 -8.51 4.25 5.65
C LEU A 119 -9.46 3.22 6.27
N GLN A 120 -10.18 3.58 7.34
CA GLN A 120 -11.18 2.69 7.94
C GLN A 120 -12.31 2.36 6.96
N ASN A 121 -12.82 3.37 6.25
CA ASN A 121 -13.86 3.19 5.25
C ASN A 121 -13.40 2.31 4.08
N SER A 122 -12.09 2.29 3.78
CA SER A 122 -11.48 1.38 2.80
C SER A 122 -11.09 0.01 3.39
N GLY A 123 -11.46 -0.30 4.63
CA GLY A 123 -11.20 -1.59 5.27
C GLY A 123 -9.79 -1.76 5.86
N ALA A 124 -9.04 -0.67 6.06
CA ALA A 124 -7.73 -0.74 6.71
C ALA A 124 -7.87 -1.18 8.18
N THR A 125 -6.99 -2.09 8.59
CA THR A 125 -6.96 -2.67 9.94
C THR A 125 -5.70 -2.27 10.71
N ARG A 126 -4.62 -1.94 10.00
CA ARG A 126 -3.36 -1.50 10.59
C ARG A 126 -2.60 -0.59 9.65
N VAL A 127 -2.01 0.48 10.21
CA VAL A 127 -1.16 1.41 9.47
C VAL A 127 0.10 1.75 10.24
N ASP A 128 1.25 1.33 9.72
CA ASP A 128 2.56 1.76 10.21
C ASP A 128 3.02 2.97 9.35
N ALA A 129 3.36 4.09 9.97
CA ALA A 129 3.62 5.34 9.25
C ALA A 129 4.96 6.02 9.60
N TRP A 130 5.53 6.70 8.59
CA TRP A 130 6.78 7.44 8.67
C TRP A 130 6.65 8.80 7.97
N VAL A 131 7.52 9.74 8.33
CA VAL A 131 7.80 10.93 7.50
C VAL A 131 9.21 10.81 6.96
N TYR A 132 9.32 10.80 5.64
CA TYR A 132 10.59 10.66 4.95
C TYR A 132 11.25 12.03 4.78
N PRO A 133 12.60 12.10 4.75
CA PRO A 133 13.34 13.36 4.62
C PRO A 133 12.98 14.21 3.40
N GLU A 134 12.43 13.58 2.37
CA GLU A 134 11.91 14.19 1.14
C GLU A 134 10.64 15.03 1.37
N GLY A 135 10.11 15.09 2.60
CA GLY A 135 8.92 15.87 2.93
C GLY A 135 7.62 15.16 2.59
N VAL A 136 7.63 13.82 2.54
CA VAL A 136 6.46 12.98 2.25
C VAL A 136 6.15 12.05 3.42
N GLY A 137 4.86 11.78 3.60
CA GLY A 137 4.38 10.72 4.49
C GLY A 137 4.39 9.38 3.76
N LEU A 138 4.79 8.33 4.47
CA LEU A 138 4.69 6.95 3.99
C LEU A 138 3.85 6.16 4.99
N ALA A 139 2.85 5.43 4.50
CA ALA A 139 2.00 4.58 5.31
C ALA A 139 1.99 3.16 4.72
N LEU A 140 2.45 2.18 5.49
CA LEU A 140 2.28 0.77 5.18
C LEU A 140 0.91 0.33 5.71
N VAL A 141 -0.01 0.08 4.80
CA VAL A 141 -1.42 -0.16 5.10
C VAL A 141 -1.74 -1.64 4.91
N TRP A 142 -2.27 -2.23 5.97
CA TRP A 142 -2.93 -3.53 5.96
C TRP A 142 -4.43 -3.31 5.95
N ALA A 143 -5.14 -4.06 5.12
CA ALA A 143 -6.60 -4.00 5.04
C ALA A 143 -7.19 -5.41 4.88
N GLY A 144 -8.45 -5.55 5.27
CA GLY A 144 -9.17 -6.83 5.27
C GLY A 144 -8.82 -7.75 6.44
N ASP A 145 -9.34 -8.96 6.35
CA ASP A 145 -9.20 -10.09 7.27
C ASP A 145 -8.46 -11.23 6.57
N GLU A 146 -7.31 -11.61 7.15
CA GLU A 146 -6.49 -12.72 6.66
C GLU A 146 -7.24 -14.05 6.65
N ASP A 147 -8.09 -14.30 7.67
CA ASP A 147 -8.84 -15.55 7.80
C ASP A 147 -9.99 -15.62 6.78
N ALA A 148 -10.53 -14.46 6.39
CA ALA A 148 -11.58 -14.34 5.38
C ALA A 148 -11.04 -14.33 3.93
N GLY A 149 -9.73 -14.13 3.75
CA GLY A 149 -9.12 -14.10 2.42
C GLY A 149 -9.21 -12.77 1.69
N ASP A 150 -9.65 -11.71 2.36
CA ASP A 150 -9.72 -10.37 1.77
C ASP A 150 -8.58 -9.46 2.23
N GLY A 151 -7.53 -10.06 2.82
CA GLY A 151 -6.30 -9.40 3.20
C GLY A 151 -5.56 -8.74 2.03
N SER A 152 -5.08 -7.52 2.25
CA SER A 152 -4.22 -6.79 1.30
C SER A 152 -3.13 -5.99 1.99
N LEU A 153 -2.08 -5.69 1.23
CA LEU A 153 -0.95 -4.86 1.65
C LEU A 153 -0.68 -3.78 0.60
N ALA A 154 -0.59 -2.53 1.02
CA ALA A 154 -0.19 -1.41 0.18
C ALA A 154 0.76 -0.46 0.90
N VAL A 155 1.54 0.31 0.13
CA VAL A 155 2.24 1.50 0.62
C VAL A 155 1.55 2.72 0.05
N HIS A 156 1.13 3.65 0.90
CA HIS A 156 0.62 4.95 0.49
C HIS A 156 1.72 6.00 0.65
N VAL A 157 1.96 6.77 -0.40
CA VAL A 157 2.76 7.99 -0.36
C VAL A 157 1.78 9.16 -0.31
N VAL A 158 1.82 9.90 0.80
CA VAL A 158 0.78 10.89 1.17
C VAL A 158 1.42 12.18 1.67
N PRO A 159 0.66 13.29 1.79
CA PRO A 159 1.13 14.47 2.50
C PRO A 159 1.60 14.13 3.92
N PRO A 160 2.71 14.72 4.41
CA PRO A 160 3.22 14.42 5.76
C PRO A 160 2.22 14.81 6.86
N SER A 161 1.34 15.79 6.58
CA SER A 161 0.27 16.22 7.49
C SER A 161 -0.77 15.13 7.80
N TRP A 162 -0.89 14.10 6.96
CA TRP A 162 -1.84 13.00 7.16
C TRP A 162 -1.31 11.93 8.11
N VAL A 163 -0.01 11.90 8.38
CA VAL A 163 0.64 10.82 9.14
C VAL A 163 1.55 11.30 10.29
N SER A 164 1.71 12.61 10.47
CA SER A 164 2.60 13.17 11.48
C SER A 164 1.95 14.32 12.25
N GLU A 165 1.88 14.17 13.56
CA GLU A 165 1.31 15.19 14.45
C GLU A 165 2.05 16.54 14.33
N ARG A 166 3.35 16.53 14.05
CA ARG A 166 4.14 17.76 13.87
C ARG A 166 3.75 18.54 12.62
N ALA A 167 3.18 17.86 11.62
CA ALA A 167 2.76 18.44 10.35
C ALA A 167 1.23 18.49 10.22
N ALA A 168 0.49 18.04 11.25
CA ALA A 168 -0.96 17.96 11.20
C ALA A 168 -1.57 19.34 10.88
N ALA A 169 -2.52 19.33 9.96
CA ALA A 169 -3.23 20.52 9.49
C ALA A 169 -4.71 20.42 9.87
N GLY A 170 -5.52 21.38 9.39
CA GLY A 170 -6.97 21.30 9.51
C GLY A 170 -7.52 20.01 8.87
N SER A 171 -8.79 19.70 9.18
CA SER A 171 -9.51 18.61 8.54
C SER A 171 -9.45 18.74 7.01
N VAL A 172 -9.36 17.59 6.36
CA VAL A 172 -9.40 17.48 4.90
C VAL A 172 -10.67 16.73 4.53
N ASP A 173 -11.44 17.31 3.62
CA ASP A 173 -12.67 16.70 3.12
C ASP A 173 -12.36 15.76 1.94
N ASP A 174 -13.24 14.78 1.70
CA ASP A 174 -13.24 13.92 0.50
C ASP A 174 -11.90 13.20 0.20
N ILE A 175 -11.19 12.74 1.24
CA ILE A 175 -10.07 11.81 1.04
C ILE A 175 -10.62 10.47 0.54
N ASP A 176 -10.25 10.10 -0.69
CA ASP A 176 -10.42 8.75 -1.21
C ASP A 176 -9.07 8.04 -1.22
N VAL A 177 -9.05 6.83 -0.65
CA VAL A 177 -7.90 5.91 -0.65
C VAL A 177 -8.35 4.50 -1.00
N SER A 178 -9.56 4.35 -1.53
CA SER A 178 -10.12 3.06 -1.90
C SER A 178 -9.46 2.51 -3.17
N TRP A 179 -9.12 1.23 -3.13
CA TRP A 179 -8.58 0.50 -4.26
C TRP A 179 -8.89 -0.99 -4.12
N SER A 180 -8.77 -1.71 -5.22
CA SER A 180 -8.90 -3.16 -5.24
C SER A 180 -7.81 -3.81 -6.09
N TRP A 181 -7.53 -5.09 -5.87
CA TRP A 181 -6.62 -5.83 -6.74
C TRP A 181 -7.15 -5.95 -8.19
N ALA A 182 -8.47 -5.83 -8.38
CA ALA A 182 -9.08 -5.77 -9.70
C ALA A 182 -8.65 -4.51 -10.49
N ASP A 183 -8.43 -3.37 -9.80
CA ASP A 183 -7.90 -2.16 -10.43
C ASP A 183 -6.49 -2.40 -11.00
N VAL A 184 -5.65 -3.13 -10.26
CA VAL A 184 -4.29 -3.50 -10.70
C VAL A 184 -4.33 -4.38 -11.94
N ILE A 185 -5.25 -5.33 -11.99
CA ILE A 185 -5.43 -6.22 -13.14
C ILE A 185 -5.95 -5.44 -14.36
N ALA A 186 -6.93 -4.56 -14.17
CA ALA A 186 -7.44 -3.70 -15.23
C ALA A 186 -6.31 -2.81 -15.80
N LEU A 187 -5.48 -2.26 -14.91
CA LEU A 187 -4.31 -1.46 -15.27
C LEU A 187 -3.22 -2.27 -15.98
N HIS A 188 -3.09 -3.57 -15.70
CA HIS A 188 -2.19 -4.45 -16.45
C HIS A 188 -2.75 -4.77 -17.84
N GLN A 189 -4.06 -5.02 -17.95
CA GLN A 189 -4.73 -5.31 -19.21
C GLN A 189 -4.66 -4.13 -20.19
N SER A 190 -4.71 -2.89 -19.71
CA SER A 190 -4.59 -1.70 -20.57
C SER A 190 -3.19 -1.49 -21.18
N ARG A 191 -2.19 -2.29 -20.79
CA ARG A 191 -0.84 -2.29 -21.37
C ARG A 191 -0.65 -3.27 -22.52
N SER A 192 -1.60 -4.20 -22.65
CA SER A 192 -1.51 -5.38 -23.51
C SER A 192 -1.92 -5.08 -24.94
#